data_AF-A0A1I8Q234-F1
#
_entry.id   AF-A0A1I8Q234-F1
#
_cell.length_a   1.000
_cell.length_b   1.000
_cell.length_c   1.000
_cell.angle_alpha   90.00
_cell.angle_beta   90.00
_cell.angle_gamma   90.00
#
_symmetry.space_group_name_H-M   'P 1'
#
loop_
_entity.id
_entity.type
_entity.pdbx_description
1 polymer ?
#
loop_
_entity_poly.entity_id
_entity_poly.type
_entity_poly.pdbx_seq_one_letter_code
_entity_poly.pdbx_strand_id
1 'polypeptide(L)'
;MQHFWVTKKTVQRKLGSKEDEHIISSDSELDAKIEIFKSINETTSELSRIIDLYQERLCVLSQEECVFGRFLKEAGKRSKTTALSITNTGKSVTYCGQQRMCVRVPLLRLQHEVNIYRNRAITDTQSTISAMERERTEYRAALEWMKSSSSELDPDTGRGVDKFRTAQSHVRGAKQIFDTLSMDSIQKEIYRIKMYEE
;
A
#
# COMPACT_ATOMS: atom_id res chain seq x y z
N MET A 1 15.63 -2.31 31.76
CA MET A 1 16.74 -2.59 30.82
C MET A 1 16.24 -2.87 29.39
N GLN A 2 15.34 -3.83 29.17
CA GLN A 2 14.82 -4.16 27.82
C GLN A 2 14.15 -2.97 27.09
N HIS A 3 13.25 -2.23 27.76
CA HIS A 3 12.59 -1.06 27.16
C HIS A 3 13.57 0.04 26.70
N PHE A 4 14.67 0.24 27.42
CA PHE A 4 15.68 1.23 27.03
C PHE A 4 16.28 0.92 25.67
N TRP A 5 16.66 -0.33 25.41
CA TRP A 5 17.24 -0.75 24.12
C TRP A 5 16.23 -0.64 22.99
N VAL A 6 14.96 -1.00 23.23
CA VAL A 6 13.89 -0.84 22.23
C VAL A 6 13.67 0.63 21.88
N THR A 7 13.60 1.51 22.89
CA THR A 7 13.45 2.95 22.68
C THR A 7 14.65 3.54 21.95
N LYS A 8 15.87 3.18 22.36
CA LYS A 8 17.12 3.61 21.70
C LYS A 8 17.14 3.19 20.23
N LYS A 9 16.79 1.93 19.94
CA LYS A 9 16.76 1.38 18.58
C LYS A 9 15.72 2.06 17.71
N THR A 10 14.54 2.33 18.26
CA THR A 10 13.47 3.08 17.59
C THR A 10 13.94 4.48 17.17
N VAL A 11 14.64 5.19 18.07
CA VAL A 11 15.18 6.52 17.79
C VAL A 11 16.30 6.48 16.74
N GLN A 12 17.24 5.54 16.86
CA GLN A 12 18.33 5.37 15.88
C GLN A 12 17.82 5.15 14.46
N ARG A 13 16.81 4.28 14.31
CA ARG A 13 16.20 3.97 13.00
C ARG A 13 15.48 5.19 12.41
N LYS A 14 14.80 6.00 13.25
CA LYS A 14 14.15 7.24 12.80
C LYS A 14 15.13 8.36 12.43
N LEU A 15 16.30 8.41 13.08
CA LEU A 15 17.31 9.46 12.87
C LEU A 15 18.39 9.09 11.85
N GLY A 16 18.34 7.89 11.25
CA GLY A 16 19.31 7.45 10.24
C GLY A 16 20.72 7.24 10.80
N SER A 17 20.85 6.84 12.06
CA SER A 17 22.15 6.53 12.66
C SER A 17 22.80 5.31 11.99
N LYS A 18 24.13 5.29 11.90
CA LYS A 18 24.89 4.20 11.26
C LYS A 18 24.58 2.86 11.95
N GLU A 19 24.02 1.91 11.21
CA GLU A 19 23.72 0.56 11.70
C GLU A 19 24.81 -0.45 11.28
N ASP A 20 24.78 -1.62 11.91
CA ASP A 20 25.70 -2.72 11.63
C ASP A 20 25.45 -3.26 10.20
N GLU A 21 26.49 -3.35 9.37
CA GLU A 21 26.36 -3.72 7.95
C GLU A 21 25.77 -5.12 7.76
N HIS A 22 26.04 -6.06 8.68
CA HIS A 22 25.46 -7.40 8.61
C HIS A 22 23.96 -7.39 8.89
N ILE A 23 23.50 -6.50 9.78
CA ILE A 23 22.07 -6.31 10.08
C ILE A 23 21.34 -5.64 8.91
N ILE A 24 22.02 -4.75 8.18
CA ILE A 24 21.46 -4.15 6.96
C ILE A 24 21.36 -5.22 5.87
N SER A 25 22.43 -5.98 5.65
CA SER A 25 22.47 -7.03 4.63
C SER A 25 21.44 -8.13 4.88
N SER A 26 21.26 -8.56 6.14
CA SER A 26 20.28 -9.60 6.49
C SER A 26 18.85 -9.22 6.16
N ASP A 27 18.53 -7.93 6.17
CA ASP A 27 17.16 -7.47 6.02
C ASP A 27 16.82 -7.03 4.59
N SER A 28 17.81 -7.03 3.68
CA SER A 28 17.65 -6.57 2.31
C SER A 28 16.48 -7.22 1.56
N GLU A 29 16.27 -8.53 1.72
CA GLU A 29 15.15 -9.24 1.10
C GLU A 29 13.79 -8.78 1.65
N LEU A 30 13.71 -8.57 2.97
CA LEU A 30 12.50 -8.12 3.64
C LEU A 30 12.19 -6.67 3.27
N ASP A 31 13.20 -5.81 3.22
CA ASP A 31 13.09 -4.41 2.81
C ASP A 31 12.59 -4.29 1.37
N ALA A 32 13.10 -5.12 0.44
CA ALA A 32 12.62 -5.15 -0.93
C ALA A 32 11.12 -5.49 -1.03
N LYS A 33 10.65 -6.44 -0.22
CA LYS A 33 9.22 -6.83 -0.16
C LYS A 33 8.35 -5.72 0.42
N ILE A 34 8.81 -5.05 1.47
CA ILE A 34 8.11 -3.89 2.05
C ILE A 34 7.97 -2.77 1.01
N GLU A 35 9.00 -2.51 0.21
CA GLU A 35 8.93 -1.50 -0.86
C GLU A 35 7.95 -1.88 -1.96
N ILE A 36 7.89 -3.16 -2.35
CA ILE A 36 6.87 -3.66 -3.28
C ILE A 36 5.46 -3.42 -2.71
N PHE A 37 5.23 -3.76 -1.44
CA PHE A 37 3.95 -3.52 -0.80
C PHE A 37 3.56 -2.03 -0.76
N LYS A 38 4.51 -1.14 -0.42
CA LYS A 38 4.27 0.32 -0.45
C LYS A 38 3.86 0.79 -1.83
N SER A 39 4.58 0.35 -2.87
CA SER A 39 4.25 0.64 -4.26
C SER A 39 2.85 0.17 -4.64
N ILE A 40 2.46 -1.05 -4.23
CA ILE A 40 1.09 -1.56 -4.44
C ILE A 40 0.05 -0.68 -3.74
N ASN A 41 0.28 -0.30 -2.48
CA ASN A 41 -0.62 0.57 -1.74
C ASN A 41 -0.80 1.94 -2.40
N GLU A 42 0.30 2.56 -2.80
CA GLU A 42 0.32 3.87 -3.47
C GLU A 42 -0.37 3.82 -4.82
N THR A 43 0.01 2.88 -5.68
CA THR A 43 -0.55 2.73 -7.03
C THR A 43 -2.03 2.39 -7.01
N THR A 44 -2.49 1.59 -6.04
CA THR A 44 -3.93 1.31 -5.88
C THR A 44 -4.69 2.54 -5.37
N SER A 45 -4.08 3.37 -4.53
CA SER A 45 -4.68 4.64 -4.09
C SER A 45 -4.84 5.60 -5.26
N GLU A 46 -3.82 5.67 -6.10
CA GLU A 46 -3.84 6.49 -7.30
C GLU A 46 -4.86 5.99 -8.32
N LEU A 47 -4.97 4.66 -8.50
CA LEU A 47 -5.99 4.06 -9.35
C LEU A 47 -7.41 4.46 -8.93
N SER A 48 -7.71 4.41 -7.63
CA SER A 48 -9.00 4.89 -7.09
C SER A 48 -9.25 6.35 -7.47
N ARG A 49 -8.25 7.22 -7.27
CA ARG A 49 -8.37 8.65 -7.60
C ARG A 49 -8.60 8.89 -9.09
N ILE A 50 -7.93 8.12 -9.95
CA ILE A 50 -8.09 8.19 -11.40
C ILE A 50 -9.50 7.77 -11.81
N ILE A 51 -10.05 6.70 -11.23
CA ILE A 51 -11.40 6.23 -11.52
C ILE A 51 -12.44 7.28 -11.12
N ASP A 52 -12.32 7.88 -9.93
CA ASP A 52 -13.21 8.95 -9.48
C ASP A 52 -13.16 10.17 -10.42
N LEU A 53 -11.95 10.62 -10.77
CA LEU A 53 -11.77 11.74 -11.69
C LEU A 53 -12.32 11.43 -13.10
N TYR A 54 -12.16 10.19 -13.56
CA TYR A 54 -12.68 9.76 -14.85
C TYR A 54 -14.21 9.76 -14.86
N GLN A 55 -14.85 9.29 -13.78
CA GLN A 55 -16.30 9.34 -13.62
C GLN A 55 -16.83 10.79 -13.64
N GLU A 56 -16.19 11.70 -12.92
CA GLU A 56 -16.54 13.12 -12.92
C GLU A 56 -16.47 13.71 -14.33
N ARG A 57 -15.32 13.53 -15.00
CA ARG A 57 -15.09 14.04 -16.36
C ARG A 57 -16.08 13.45 -17.37
N LEU A 58 -16.42 12.17 -17.24
CA LEU A 58 -17.43 11.53 -18.10
C LEU A 58 -18.81 12.15 -17.92
N CYS A 59 -19.20 12.49 -16.69
CA CYS A 59 -20.50 13.10 -16.42
C CYS A 59 -20.59 14.50 -17.02
N VAL A 60 -19.55 15.32 -16.82
CA VAL A 60 -19.47 16.66 -17.41
C VAL A 60 -19.52 16.57 -18.94
N LEU A 61 -18.69 15.69 -19.54
CA LEU A 61 -18.66 15.53 -21.00
C LEU A 61 -20.01 15.07 -21.57
N SER A 62 -20.67 14.12 -20.92
CA SER A 62 -21.99 13.65 -21.34
C SER A 62 -23.03 14.77 -21.27
N GLN A 63 -23.02 15.58 -20.21
CA GLN A 63 -23.91 16.72 -20.05
C GLN A 63 -23.69 17.74 -21.18
N GLU A 64 -22.44 18.10 -21.46
CA GLU A 64 -22.08 19.03 -22.54
C GLU A 64 -22.47 18.48 -23.92
N GLU A 65 -22.20 17.20 -24.22
CA GLU A 65 -22.64 16.56 -25.46
C GLU A 65 -24.17 16.58 -25.58
N CYS A 66 -24.91 16.31 -24.49
CA CYS A 66 -26.37 16.36 -24.51
C CYS A 66 -26.91 17.79 -24.74
N VAL A 67 -26.31 18.80 -24.09
CA VAL A 67 -26.66 20.22 -24.29
C VAL A 67 -26.37 20.64 -25.73
N PHE A 68 -25.18 20.32 -26.24
CA PHE A 68 -24.78 20.65 -27.60
C PHE A 68 -25.65 19.95 -28.65
N GLY A 69 -25.99 18.68 -28.43
CA GLY A 69 -26.91 17.95 -29.31
C GLY A 69 -28.31 18.56 -29.36
N ARG A 70 -28.83 19.07 -28.22
CA ARG A 70 -30.09 19.84 -28.19
C ARG A 70 -29.97 21.17 -28.94
N PHE A 71 -28.87 21.90 -28.71
CA PHE A 71 -28.60 23.15 -29.40
C PHE A 71 -28.59 22.97 -30.92
N LEU A 72 -27.88 21.95 -31.44
CA LEU A 72 -27.84 21.65 -32.87
C LEU A 72 -29.23 21.31 -33.42
N LYS A 73 -30.04 20.50 -32.71
CA LYS A 73 -31.42 20.23 -33.14
C LYS A 73 -32.25 21.51 -33.27
N GLU A 74 -32.10 22.48 -32.36
CA GLU A 74 -32.78 23.78 -32.44
C GLU A 74 -32.21 24.69 -33.53
N ALA A 75 -30.92 24.63 -33.81
CA ALA A 75 -30.30 25.34 -34.93
C ALA A 75 -30.76 24.78 -36.29
N GLY A 76 -30.89 23.46 -36.38
CA GLY A 76 -31.36 22.75 -37.59
C GLY A 76 -32.74 23.22 -38.03
N LYS A 77 -33.66 23.48 -37.08
CA LYS A 77 -35.01 24.02 -37.36
C LYS A 77 -35.00 25.41 -38.00
N ARG A 78 -33.92 26.18 -37.83
CA ARG A 78 -33.78 27.57 -38.33
C ARG A 78 -33.00 27.64 -39.64
N SER A 79 -32.33 26.56 -40.05
CA SER A 79 -31.54 26.53 -41.27
C SER A 79 -32.40 26.22 -42.49
N LYS A 80 -32.23 26.99 -43.58
CA LYS A 80 -32.95 26.75 -44.84
C LYS A 80 -32.23 25.76 -45.76
N THR A 81 -30.92 25.61 -45.61
CA THR A 81 -30.06 24.84 -46.54
C THR A 81 -29.45 23.59 -45.90
N THR A 82 -29.26 23.59 -44.58
CA THR A 82 -28.52 22.53 -43.87
C THR A 82 -29.31 21.88 -42.72
N ALA A 83 -30.62 22.10 -42.65
CA ALA A 83 -31.50 21.65 -41.56
C ALA A 83 -31.31 20.17 -41.18
N LEU A 84 -31.34 19.27 -42.18
CA LEU A 84 -31.25 17.83 -41.97
C LEU A 84 -29.87 17.43 -41.43
N SER A 85 -28.80 17.96 -42.01
CA SER A 85 -27.42 17.68 -41.58
C SER A 85 -27.19 18.11 -40.13
N ILE A 86 -27.56 19.36 -39.78
CA ILE A 86 -27.42 19.87 -38.41
C ILE A 86 -28.25 19.05 -37.43
N THR A 87 -29.49 18.71 -37.78
CA THR A 87 -30.38 17.91 -36.92
C THR A 87 -29.82 16.50 -36.69
N ASN A 88 -29.30 15.86 -37.73
CA ASN A 88 -28.70 14.53 -37.62
C ASN A 88 -27.44 14.56 -36.75
N THR A 89 -26.57 15.56 -36.93
CA THR A 89 -25.42 15.77 -36.04
C THR A 89 -25.88 15.95 -34.59
N GLY A 90 -26.91 16.75 -34.34
CA GLY A 90 -27.46 16.92 -33.00
C GLY A 90 -27.99 15.62 -32.39
N LYS A 91 -28.63 14.74 -33.18
CA LYS A 91 -29.06 13.41 -32.72
C LYS A 91 -27.86 12.53 -32.37
N SER A 92 -26.84 12.48 -33.22
CA SER A 92 -25.63 11.70 -33.00
C SER A 92 -24.88 12.15 -31.74
N VAL A 93 -24.69 13.46 -31.54
CA VAL A 93 -24.01 13.99 -30.35
C VAL A 93 -24.80 13.69 -29.07
N THR A 94 -26.13 13.87 -29.06
CA THR A 94 -26.95 13.46 -27.90
C THR A 94 -26.82 11.96 -27.62
N TYR A 95 -26.83 11.13 -28.66
CA TYR A 95 -26.68 9.68 -28.50
C TYR A 95 -25.31 9.32 -27.92
N CYS A 96 -24.23 9.95 -28.38
CA CYS A 96 -22.89 9.78 -27.78
C CYS A 96 -22.89 10.11 -26.28
N GLY A 97 -23.48 11.25 -25.89
CA GLY A 97 -23.59 11.63 -24.48
C GLY A 97 -24.33 10.59 -23.64
N GLN A 98 -25.44 10.06 -24.15
CA GLN A 98 -26.18 8.99 -23.48
C GLN A 98 -25.36 7.70 -23.35
N GLN A 99 -24.67 7.28 -24.40
CA GLN A 99 -23.83 6.08 -24.39
C GLN A 99 -22.64 6.22 -23.41
N ARG A 100 -22.04 7.41 -23.29
CA ARG A 100 -21.00 7.65 -22.28
C ARG A 100 -21.51 7.45 -20.87
N MET A 101 -22.75 7.82 -20.57
CA MET A 101 -23.32 7.59 -19.23
C MET A 101 -23.50 6.11 -18.90
N CYS A 102 -23.68 5.25 -19.90
CA CYS A 102 -23.72 3.79 -19.69
C CYS A 102 -22.39 3.26 -19.12
N VAL A 103 -21.26 3.93 -19.41
CA VAL A 103 -19.92 3.58 -18.87
C VAL A 103 -19.80 3.87 -17.38
N ARG A 104 -20.66 4.73 -16.81
CA ARG A 104 -20.62 5.05 -15.38
C ARG A 104 -20.88 3.82 -14.50
N VAL A 105 -21.78 2.93 -14.91
CA VAL A 105 -22.13 1.72 -14.14
C VAL A 105 -20.91 0.79 -13.95
N PRO A 106 -20.18 0.37 -15.00
CA PRO A 106 -18.98 -0.43 -14.80
C PRO A 106 -17.88 0.30 -14.03
N LEU A 107 -17.74 1.63 -14.16
CA LEU A 107 -16.77 2.40 -13.38
C LEU A 107 -17.08 2.45 -11.88
N LEU A 108 -18.35 2.59 -11.51
CA LEU A 108 -18.78 2.51 -10.11
C LEU A 108 -18.48 1.14 -9.50
N ARG A 109 -18.68 0.06 -10.28
CA ARG A 109 -18.33 -1.30 -9.85
C ARG A 109 -16.83 -1.45 -9.65
N LEU A 110 -16.02 -1.00 -10.61
CA LEU A 110 -14.56 -1.02 -10.50
C LEU A 110 -14.08 -0.21 -9.28
N GLN A 111 -14.64 0.98 -9.07
CA GLN A 111 -14.33 1.82 -7.91
C GLN A 111 -14.64 1.09 -6.59
N HIS A 112 -15.77 0.39 -6.54
CA HIS A 112 -16.14 -0.42 -5.39
C HIS A 112 -15.15 -1.57 -5.16
N GLU A 113 -14.81 -2.34 -6.19
CA GLU A 113 -13.86 -3.46 -6.11
C GLU A 113 -12.47 -2.99 -5.65
N VAL A 114 -11.96 -1.88 -6.19
CA VAL A 114 -10.71 -1.25 -5.75
C VAL A 114 -10.79 -0.87 -4.27
N ASN A 115 -11.89 -0.25 -3.83
CA ASN A 115 -12.08 0.12 -2.43
C ASN A 115 -12.15 -1.09 -1.50
N ILE A 116 -12.81 -2.18 -1.91
CA ILE A 116 -12.85 -3.42 -1.13
C ILE A 116 -11.44 -4.02 -1.01
N TYR A 117 -10.70 -4.11 -2.12
CA TYR A 117 -9.32 -4.61 -2.11
C TYR A 117 -8.43 -3.78 -1.17
N ARG A 118 -8.51 -2.44 -1.24
CA ARG A 118 -7.78 -1.54 -0.33
C ARG A 118 -8.13 -1.78 1.13
N ASN A 119 -9.42 -1.73 1.46
CA ASN A 119 -9.90 -1.81 2.85
C ASN A 119 -9.70 -3.19 3.48
N ARG A 120 -9.60 -4.24 2.67
CA ARG A 120 -9.40 -5.61 3.16
C ARG A 120 -7.96 -6.07 3.02
N ALA A 121 -7.50 -6.23 1.78
CA ALA A 121 -6.20 -6.82 1.51
C ALA A 121 -5.06 -5.90 1.93
N ILE A 122 -5.08 -4.62 1.50
CA ILE A 122 -3.99 -3.69 1.81
C ILE A 122 -3.95 -3.40 3.32
N THR A 123 -5.09 -3.15 3.96
CA THR A 123 -5.13 -2.89 5.41
C THR A 123 -4.68 -4.09 6.26
N ASP A 124 -5.07 -5.33 5.90
CA ASP A 124 -4.61 -6.54 6.61
C ASP A 124 -3.10 -6.75 6.45
N THR A 125 -2.58 -6.62 5.22
CA THR A 125 -1.14 -6.74 4.96
C THR A 125 -0.36 -5.64 5.66
N GLN A 126 -0.84 -4.39 5.65
CA GLN A 126 -0.24 -3.27 6.40
C GLN A 126 -0.15 -3.57 7.89
N SER A 127 -1.21 -4.15 8.47
CA SER A 127 -1.24 -4.49 9.89
C SER A 127 -0.21 -5.59 10.22
N THR A 128 -0.10 -6.58 9.33
CA THR A 128 0.88 -7.67 9.45
C THR A 128 2.32 -7.14 9.33
N ILE A 129 2.61 -6.30 8.33
CA ILE A 129 3.92 -5.66 8.14
C ILE A 129 4.27 -4.77 9.34
N SER A 130 3.30 -4.02 9.88
CA SER A 130 3.54 -3.15 11.05
C SER A 130 3.89 -3.95 12.30
N ALA A 131 3.23 -5.10 12.53
CA ALA A 131 3.58 -6.01 13.61
C ALA A 131 4.98 -6.61 13.41
N MET A 132 5.28 -7.09 12.20
CA MET A 132 6.60 -7.61 11.85
C MET A 132 7.70 -6.55 12.04
N GLU A 133 7.50 -5.29 11.61
CA GLU A 133 8.50 -4.23 11.79
C GLU A 133 8.76 -3.89 13.27
N ARG A 134 7.75 -4.05 14.13
CA ARG A 134 7.92 -3.93 15.58
C ARG A 134 8.85 -5.02 16.10
N GLU A 135 8.58 -6.28 15.75
CA GLU A 135 9.41 -7.41 16.18
C GLU A 135 10.83 -7.35 15.59
N ARG A 136 10.99 -6.85 14.36
CA ARG A 136 12.31 -6.54 13.79
C ARG A 136 13.08 -5.55 14.66
N THR A 137 12.41 -4.51 15.13
CA THR A 137 13.01 -3.50 16.01
C THR A 137 13.37 -4.09 17.37
N GLU A 138 12.52 -4.95 17.93
CA GLU A 138 12.81 -5.67 19.18
C GLU A 138 13.99 -6.63 19.06
N TYR A 139 14.05 -7.41 17.98
CA TYR A 139 15.17 -8.30 17.69
C TYR A 139 16.49 -7.53 17.53
N ARG A 140 16.49 -6.43 16.75
CA ARG A 140 17.66 -5.56 16.60
C ARG A 140 18.09 -4.91 17.93
N ALA A 141 17.15 -4.51 18.78
CA ALA A 141 17.45 -4.00 20.11
C ALA A 141 18.09 -5.07 21.02
N ALA A 142 17.59 -6.32 20.94
CA ALA A 142 18.16 -7.45 21.67
C ALA A 142 19.59 -7.76 21.20
N LEU A 143 19.86 -7.71 19.89
CA LEU A 143 21.20 -7.86 19.33
C LEU A 143 22.17 -6.78 19.83
N GLU A 144 21.73 -5.51 19.86
CA GLU A 144 22.54 -4.40 20.36
C GLU A 144 22.85 -4.57 21.85
N TRP A 145 21.86 -5.00 22.64
CA TRP A 145 22.06 -5.31 24.05
C TRP A 145 23.02 -6.48 24.27
N MET A 146 22.91 -7.54 23.47
CA MET A 146 23.83 -8.69 23.53
C MET A 146 25.26 -8.26 23.17
N LYS A 147 25.43 -7.43 22.14
CA LYS A 147 26.73 -6.85 21.76
C LYS A 147 27.35 -6.04 22.90
N SER A 148 26.57 -5.15 23.53
CA SER A 148 27.00 -4.37 24.70
C SER A 148 27.34 -5.24 25.91
N SER A 149 26.57 -6.31 26.16
CA SER A 149 26.83 -7.22 27.27
C SER A 149 28.06 -8.08 27.01
N SER A 150 28.34 -8.41 25.75
CA SER A 150 29.55 -9.13 25.34
C SER A 150 30.82 -8.30 25.52
N SER A 151 30.76 -6.99 25.31
CA SER A 151 31.93 -6.10 25.49
C SER A 151 32.28 -5.85 26.95
N GLU A 152 31.34 -6.05 27.87
CA GLU A 152 31.54 -5.91 29.32
C GLU A 152 31.89 -7.25 30.01
N LEU A 153 31.95 -8.34 29.23
CA LEU A 153 32.24 -9.67 29.72
C LEU A 153 33.75 -9.82 29.97
N ASP A 154 34.11 -10.30 31.16
CA ASP A 154 35.47 -10.71 31.48
C ASP A 154 35.56 -12.25 31.45
N PRO A 155 36.26 -12.84 30.46
CA PRO A 155 36.38 -14.29 30.33
C PRO A 155 37.13 -14.96 31.49
N ASP A 156 38.04 -14.24 32.14
CA ASP A 156 38.95 -14.80 33.15
C ASP A 156 38.31 -14.79 34.54
N THR A 157 37.46 -13.79 34.82
CA THR A 157 36.77 -13.66 36.11
C THR A 157 35.32 -14.14 36.08
N GLY A 158 34.77 -14.42 34.89
CA GLY A 158 33.35 -14.76 34.69
C GLY A 158 32.41 -13.59 34.96
N ARG A 159 32.93 -12.37 35.18
CA ARG A 159 32.14 -11.17 35.41
C ARG A 159 31.33 -10.85 34.15
N GLY A 160 30.04 -10.62 34.32
CA GLY A 160 29.13 -10.27 33.22
C GLY A 160 28.51 -11.46 32.48
N VAL A 161 28.89 -12.71 32.80
CA VAL A 161 28.37 -13.93 32.15
C VAL A 161 26.86 -14.03 32.25
N ASP A 162 26.27 -13.75 33.42
CA ASP A 162 24.82 -13.83 33.61
C ASP A 162 24.07 -12.76 32.80
N LYS A 163 24.62 -11.56 32.71
CA LYS A 163 24.07 -10.48 31.87
C LYS A 163 24.10 -10.86 30.39
N PHE A 164 25.21 -11.45 29.93
CA PHE A 164 25.35 -11.95 28.57
C PHE A 164 24.38 -13.11 28.28
N ARG A 165 24.27 -14.10 29.16
CA ARG A 165 23.31 -15.22 29.03
C ARG A 165 21.87 -14.75 28.96
N THR A 166 21.53 -13.75 29.77
CA THR A 166 20.19 -13.13 29.75
C THR A 166 19.94 -12.47 28.39
N ALA A 167 20.86 -11.62 27.91
CA ALA A 167 20.74 -10.98 26.61
C ALA A 167 20.65 -12.01 25.46
N GLN A 168 21.43 -13.09 25.52
CA GLN A 168 21.41 -14.17 24.54
C GLN A 168 20.05 -14.91 24.49
N SER A 169 19.45 -15.19 25.66
CA SER A 169 18.11 -15.79 25.74
C SER A 169 17.05 -14.89 25.10
N HIS A 170 17.11 -13.58 25.35
CA HIS A 170 16.21 -12.61 24.72
C HIS A 170 16.39 -12.54 23.20
N VAL A 171 17.63 -12.56 22.69
CA VAL A 171 17.90 -12.60 21.24
C VAL A 171 17.26 -13.82 20.58
N ARG A 172 17.35 -15.00 21.20
CA ARG A 172 16.74 -16.23 20.65
C ARG A 172 15.22 -16.12 20.59
N GLY A 173 14.58 -15.65 21.66
CA GLY A 173 13.13 -15.46 21.69
C GLY A 173 12.64 -14.43 20.67
N ALA A 174 13.27 -13.26 20.63
CA ALA A 174 12.91 -12.20 19.68
C ALA A 174 13.11 -12.64 18.23
N LYS A 175 14.19 -13.39 17.94
CA LYS A 175 14.44 -13.95 16.61
C LYS A 175 13.32 -14.90 16.17
N GLN A 176 12.91 -15.81 17.04
CA GLN A 176 11.86 -16.78 16.70
C GLN A 176 10.54 -16.08 16.34
N ILE A 177 10.16 -15.04 17.09
CA ILE A 177 8.95 -14.25 16.83
C ILE A 177 9.10 -13.48 15.51
N PHE A 178 10.24 -12.82 15.31
CA PHE A 178 10.54 -12.07 14.09
C PHE A 178 10.52 -12.96 12.83
N ASP A 179 11.17 -14.13 12.87
CA ASP A 179 11.22 -15.06 11.74
C ASP A 179 9.82 -15.58 11.40
N THR A 180 8.99 -15.88 12.42
CA THR A 180 7.59 -16.31 12.23
C THR A 180 6.76 -15.23 11.54
N LEU A 181 6.80 -13.99 12.04
CA LEU A 181 6.03 -12.89 11.45
C LEU A 181 6.55 -12.43 10.09
N SER A 182 7.85 -12.58 9.85
CA SER A 182 8.44 -12.36 8.53
C SER A 182 7.87 -13.34 7.51
N MET A 183 7.80 -14.63 7.86
CA MET A 183 7.16 -15.64 7.04
C MET A 183 5.67 -15.38 6.82
N ASP A 184 4.92 -15.01 7.86
CA ASP A 184 3.49 -14.68 7.74
C ASP A 184 3.24 -13.47 6.83
N SER A 185 4.10 -12.46 6.91
CA SER A 185 4.06 -11.29 6.03
C SER A 185 4.28 -11.67 4.56
N ILE A 186 5.18 -12.63 4.30
CA ILE A 186 5.51 -13.13 2.96
C ILE A 186 4.41 -14.04 2.40
N GLN A 187 3.87 -14.93 3.24
CA GLN A 187 2.98 -16.00 2.78
C GLN A 187 1.55 -15.50 2.50
N LYS A 188 1.10 -14.44 3.18
CA LYS A 188 -0.21 -13.81 2.89
C LYS A 188 -0.30 -13.20 1.49
N GLU A 189 0.79 -12.68 0.92
CA GLU A 189 0.79 -12.09 -0.44
C GLU A 189 0.48 -13.14 -1.52
N ILE A 190 0.89 -14.39 -1.32
CA ILE A 190 0.76 -15.46 -2.31
C ILE A 190 -0.57 -16.22 -2.18
N TYR A 191 -1.03 -16.49 -0.96
CA TYR A 191 -2.19 -17.38 -0.76
C TYR A 191 -3.55 -16.68 -0.85
N ARG A 192 -3.64 -15.36 -0.65
CA ARG A 192 -4.94 -14.68 -0.67
C ARG A 192 -5.40 -14.16 -2.01
N ILE A 193 -4.53 -14.11 -3.02
CA ILE A 193 -4.95 -13.87 -4.41
C ILE A 193 -5.87 -15.03 -4.88
N LYS A 194 -5.65 -16.25 -4.39
CA LYS A 194 -6.52 -17.42 -4.69
C LYS A 194 -7.85 -17.43 -3.93
N MET A 195 -7.94 -16.78 -2.77
CA MET A 195 -9.16 -16.78 -1.93
C MET A 195 -10.24 -15.81 -2.43
N TYR A 196 -9.97 -15.05 -3.49
CA TYR A 196 -10.96 -14.20 -4.17
C TYR A 196 -11.30 -14.70 -5.59
N GLU A 197 -10.88 -15.93 -5.93
CA GLU A 197 -11.29 -16.66 -7.14
C GLU A 197 -12.47 -17.63 -6.90
N GLU A 198 -13.01 -17.69 -5.67
CA GLU A 198 -14.25 -18.39 -5.30
C GLU A 198 -15.33 -17.40 -4.85
#